data_AF-A0A5C4JNB8-F1
#
_entry.id   AF-A0A5C4JNB8-F1
#
_cell.length_a   1.000
_cell.length_b   1.000
_cell.length_c   1.000
_cell.angle_alpha   90.00
_cell.angle_beta   90.00
_cell.angle_gamma   90.00
#
_symmetry.space_group_name_H-M   'P 1'
#
loop_
_entity.id
_entity.type
_entity.pdbx_description
1 polymer ?
#
loop_
_entity_poly.entity_id
_entity_poly.type
_entity_poly.pdbx_seq_one_letter_code
_entity_poly.pdbx_strand_id
1 'polypeptide(L)'
;MTNAAGCMNVRFRFSNSRQITTADTENDHQRIDNRCDIHWTRIVPAIWLSSSISKRGKMTIVSLQNRITTDLSEFEALKSSDSSKIYCQAEKIEQFNIILTLGDQWASNVSRSDPAMFMIESGEISIQPQTSVVVEVQEKIHVPYNVVGIISQKGSAFLEDGLIVAAGKVDPSFSGHLQLLIFNSTRLTKKIKQGEELANLMFIRTDSTIKASLFQHQQSAKFKERGRFSRIIRFFSRDPKYTLNLIITILTSGVVAVATIYFANRTPILNDRVDIKTEIDAEGSSK
;
A
#
# COMPACT_ATOMS: atom_id res chain seq x y z
N MET A 1 -36.45 -4.34 39.96
CA MET A 1 -36.74 -4.88 38.62
C MET A 1 -35.42 -5.26 37.98
N THR A 2 -35.22 -6.56 37.83
CA THR A 2 -34.03 -7.28 37.34
C THR A 2 -33.97 -7.32 35.82
N ASN A 3 -32.77 -7.25 35.22
CA ASN A 3 -32.36 -7.91 33.96
C ASN A 3 -30.84 -7.68 33.79
N ALA A 4 -29.97 -8.65 34.12
CA ALA A 4 -29.60 -9.86 33.36
C ALA A 4 -28.63 -9.57 32.20
N ALA A 5 -27.33 -9.63 32.52
CA ALA A 5 -26.23 -9.63 31.57
C ALA A 5 -26.01 -11.04 31.00
N GLY A 6 -26.16 -11.19 29.69
CA GLY A 6 -25.88 -12.43 28.97
C GLY A 6 -24.39 -12.53 28.62
N CYS A 7 -23.67 -13.38 29.34
CA CYS A 7 -22.28 -13.74 29.02
C CYS A 7 -22.30 -14.99 28.13
N MET A 8 -21.96 -14.83 26.84
CA MET A 8 -21.97 -15.92 25.86
C MET A 8 -20.60 -16.61 25.84
N ASN A 9 -20.53 -17.82 26.40
CA ASN A 9 -19.32 -18.64 26.45
C ASN A 9 -19.29 -19.56 25.20
N VAL A 10 -18.39 -19.28 24.26
CA VAL A 10 -18.20 -20.13 23.07
C VAL A 10 -17.13 -21.18 23.38
N ARG A 11 -17.55 -22.43 23.51
CA ARG A 11 -16.70 -23.60 23.80
C ARG A 11 -16.47 -24.38 22.50
N PHE A 12 -15.28 -24.29 21.92
CA PHE A 12 -14.90 -25.12 20.77
C PHE A 12 -14.50 -26.53 21.23
N ARG A 13 -15.29 -27.53 20.83
CA ARG A 13 -14.94 -28.96 20.92
C ARG A 13 -14.27 -29.37 19.61
N PHE A 14 -13.00 -29.76 19.67
CA PHE A 14 -12.35 -30.46 18.56
C PHE A 14 -12.69 -31.96 18.65
N SER A 15 -13.44 -32.45 17.67
CA SER A 15 -13.65 -33.87 17.41
C SER A 15 -12.42 -34.43 16.71
N ASN A 16 -11.79 -35.45 17.30
CA ASN A 16 -10.67 -36.15 16.71
C ASN A 16 -11.02 -37.64 16.64
N SER A 17 -11.45 -38.13 15.48
CA SER A 17 -11.56 -39.55 15.21
C SER A 17 -11.39 -39.85 13.71
N ARG A 18 -10.23 -40.36 13.35
CA ARG A 18 -10.06 -41.25 12.20
C ARG A 18 -9.31 -42.48 12.70
N GLN A 19 -10.06 -43.54 12.93
CA GLN A 19 -9.52 -44.90 12.98
C GLN A 19 -9.40 -45.37 11.52
N ILE A 20 -8.20 -45.80 11.15
CA ILE A 20 -7.96 -46.62 9.97
C ILE A 20 -7.55 -47.97 10.54
N THR A 21 -8.41 -48.98 10.40
CA THR A 21 -8.07 -50.38 10.63
C THR A 21 -8.35 -51.11 9.33
N THR A 22 -7.28 -51.46 8.64
CA THR A 22 -7.29 -52.40 7.52
C THR A 22 -7.48 -53.81 8.05
N ALA A 23 -8.30 -54.56 7.33
CA ALA A 23 -8.54 -55.99 7.51
C ALA A 23 -7.26 -56.80 7.27
N ASP A 24 -7.12 -57.90 8.01
CA ASP A 24 -6.36 -59.06 7.54
C ASP A 24 -7.07 -60.35 7.99
N THR A 25 -7.20 -61.21 7.01
CA THR A 25 -7.84 -62.53 6.99
C THR A 25 -6.91 -63.62 7.53
N GLU A 26 -7.46 -64.48 8.40
CA GLU A 26 -7.48 -65.95 8.27
C GLU A 26 -6.20 -66.66 7.75
N ASN A 27 -5.48 -67.40 8.62
CA ASN A 27 -5.47 -68.87 8.57
C ASN A 27 -4.59 -69.58 9.63
N ASP A 28 -5.00 -70.82 9.86
CA ASP A 28 -4.67 -71.75 10.94
C ASP A 28 -3.33 -72.49 10.85
N HIS A 29 -2.88 -72.90 12.05
CA HIS A 29 -2.13 -74.10 12.46
C HIS A 29 -1.23 -74.90 11.48
N GLN A 30 0.04 -75.09 11.91
CA GLN A 30 0.83 -76.36 12.01
C GLN A 30 2.31 -76.00 12.25
N ARG A 31 3.24 -76.74 12.87
CA ARG A 31 3.30 -77.91 13.76
C ARG A 31 4.82 -78.10 14.03
N ILE A 32 5.19 -78.21 15.32
CA ILE A 32 6.29 -78.99 15.93
C ILE A 32 7.73 -78.90 15.35
N ASP A 33 8.63 -78.49 16.25
CA ASP A 33 10.06 -78.81 16.47
C ASP A 33 10.94 -79.29 15.32
N ASN A 34 12.12 -78.64 15.20
CA ASN A 34 13.38 -79.36 15.27
C ASN A 34 14.55 -78.45 15.66
N ARG A 35 15.40 -78.99 16.55
CA ARG A 35 16.67 -78.45 17.04
C ARG A 35 17.61 -78.05 15.90
N CYS A 36 18.31 -76.94 16.08
CA CYS A 36 19.67 -76.73 15.59
C CYS A 36 20.37 -75.68 16.46
N ASP A 37 21.27 -76.15 17.31
CA ASP A 37 22.31 -75.34 17.97
C ASP A 37 23.31 -74.86 16.92
N ILE A 38 23.31 -73.57 16.57
CA ILE A 38 24.39 -72.97 15.78
C ILE A 38 24.66 -71.51 16.23
N HIS A 39 25.84 -71.35 16.84
CA HIS A 39 26.67 -70.14 16.97
C HIS A 39 26.04 -68.79 17.35
N TRP A 40 26.35 -68.34 18.57
CA TRP A 40 26.37 -66.93 18.96
C TRP A 40 27.51 -66.19 18.26
N THR A 41 27.29 -65.75 17.02
CA THR A 41 27.99 -64.59 16.47
C THR A 41 27.17 -63.34 16.74
N ARG A 42 27.71 -62.49 17.63
CA ARG A 42 27.21 -61.14 17.89
C ARG A 42 27.24 -60.32 16.59
N ILE A 43 26.16 -60.38 15.82
CA ILE A 43 25.84 -59.34 14.85
C ILE A 43 25.01 -58.34 15.64
N VAL A 44 25.66 -57.30 16.15
CA VAL A 44 24.97 -56.08 16.55
C VAL A 44 24.47 -55.47 15.25
N PRO A 45 23.17 -55.44 14.94
CA PRO A 45 22.72 -54.51 13.93
C PRO A 45 22.97 -53.14 14.54
N ALA A 46 23.90 -52.38 13.96
CA ALA A 46 23.92 -50.95 14.11
C ALA A 46 22.58 -50.45 13.55
N ILE A 47 21.55 -50.52 14.39
CA ILE A 47 20.30 -49.80 14.21
C ILE A 47 20.77 -48.36 14.26
N TRP A 48 20.97 -47.82 13.06
CA TRP A 48 20.86 -46.41 12.80
C TRP A 48 19.54 -45.97 13.43
N LEU A 49 19.58 -45.56 14.70
CA LEU A 49 18.73 -44.48 15.16
C LEU A 49 19.14 -43.29 14.30
N SER A 50 18.61 -43.27 13.06
CA SER A 50 18.29 -42.03 12.41
C SER A 50 17.32 -41.37 13.37
N SER A 51 17.86 -40.59 14.30
CA SER A 51 17.12 -39.56 14.97
C SER A 51 16.67 -38.64 13.84
N SER A 52 15.55 -38.99 13.21
CA SER A 52 14.69 -38.02 12.58
C SER A 52 14.16 -37.18 13.74
N ILE A 53 15.05 -36.32 14.25
CA ILE A 53 14.68 -35.09 14.91
C ILE A 53 13.83 -34.43 13.85
N SER A 54 12.52 -34.62 13.98
CA SER A 54 11.53 -33.77 13.38
C SER A 54 12.01 -32.37 13.74
N LYS A 55 12.69 -31.71 12.80
CA LYS A 55 13.03 -30.30 12.88
C LYS A 55 11.69 -29.61 12.88
N ARG A 56 11.03 -29.55 14.04
CA ARG A 56 9.85 -28.72 14.23
C ARG A 56 10.33 -27.32 13.96
N GLY A 57 9.95 -26.79 12.80
CA GLY A 57 10.26 -25.45 12.40
C GLY A 57 9.83 -24.49 13.51
N LYS A 58 10.80 -23.92 14.22
CA LYS A 58 10.51 -22.92 15.25
C LYS A 58 10.45 -21.57 14.56
N MET A 59 9.24 -21.09 14.29
CA MET A 59 9.03 -19.70 13.94
C MET A 59 9.28 -18.84 15.18
N THR A 60 10.10 -17.81 15.05
CA THR A 60 10.52 -16.95 16.17
C THR A 60 10.48 -15.49 15.77
N ILE A 61 10.12 -14.61 16.71
CA ILE A 61 10.22 -13.16 16.53
C ILE A 61 11.70 -12.80 16.48
N VAL A 62 12.08 -11.98 15.51
CA VAL A 62 13.46 -11.54 15.31
C VAL A 62 13.73 -10.30 16.16
N SER A 63 14.77 -10.34 16.98
CA SER A 63 15.31 -9.13 17.60
C SER A 63 16.23 -8.41 16.61
N LEU A 64 16.04 -7.09 16.48
CA LEU A 64 16.68 -6.28 15.45
C LEU A 64 18.11 -5.82 15.78
N GLN A 65 18.48 -5.76 17.06
CA GLN A 65 19.74 -5.19 17.55
C GLN A 65 21.00 -5.73 16.83
N ASN A 66 21.00 -7.03 16.48
CA ASN A 66 22.12 -7.69 15.81
C ASN A 66 21.76 -8.27 14.43
N ARG A 67 20.58 -7.91 13.91
CA ARG A 67 20.02 -8.48 12.68
C ARG A 67 19.76 -7.43 11.61
N ILE A 68 20.17 -6.19 11.82
CA ILE A 68 20.10 -5.12 10.83
C ILE A 68 21.49 -4.84 10.27
N THR A 69 21.55 -4.48 8.98
CA THR A 69 22.73 -3.92 8.34
C THR A 69 22.33 -2.77 7.43
N THR A 70 23.21 -1.79 7.31
CA THR A 70 23.13 -0.72 6.30
C THR A 70 24.01 -1.00 5.09
N ASP A 71 24.85 -2.04 5.17
CA ASP A 71 25.71 -2.47 4.06
C ASP A 71 24.95 -3.47 3.17
N LEU A 72 24.81 -3.11 1.90
CA LEU A 72 24.15 -3.95 0.92
C LEU A 72 24.99 -5.19 0.59
N SER A 73 26.32 -5.09 0.60
CA SER A 73 27.20 -6.22 0.29
C SER A 73 27.11 -7.31 1.35
N GLU A 74 27.12 -6.92 2.63
CA GLU A 74 26.87 -7.85 3.74
C GLU A 74 25.49 -8.52 3.65
N PHE A 75 24.44 -7.77 3.33
CA PHE A 75 23.10 -8.32 3.13
C PHE A 75 23.10 -9.39 2.02
N GLU A 76 23.66 -9.08 0.85
CA GLU A 76 23.67 -9.99 -0.30
C GLU A 76 24.44 -11.29 0.00
N ALA A 77 25.54 -11.20 0.76
CA ALA A 77 26.30 -12.37 1.18
C ALA A 77 25.53 -13.28 2.16
N LEU A 78 24.69 -12.69 3.03
CA LEU A 78 24.05 -13.40 4.14
C LEU A 78 22.56 -13.71 3.94
N LYS A 79 21.90 -13.19 2.89
CA LYS A 79 20.42 -13.27 2.71
C LYS A 79 19.82 -14.69 2.70
N SER A 80 20.63 -15.71 2.43
CA SER A 80 20.22 -17.13 2.42
C SER A 80 20.67 -17.91 3.65
N SER A 81 21.52 -17.31 4.49
CA SER A 81 22.16 -17.96 5.65
C SER A 81 21.26 -17.94 6.90
N ASP A 82 21.56 -18.79 7.88
CA ASP A 82 20.89 -18.76 9.19
C ASP A 82 21.21 -17.49 10.01
N SER A 83 22.35 -16.87 9.71
CA SER A 83 22.80 -15.58 10.25
C SER A 83 22.38 -14.40 9.37
N SER A 84 21.34 -14.58 8.53
CA SER A 84 20.83 -13.51 7.67
C SER A 84 20.54 -12.23 8.45
N LYS A 85 20.86 -11.11 7.80
CA LYS A 85 20.56 -9.76 8.26
C LYS A 85 19.49 -9.16 7.36
N ILE A 86 18.74 -8.22 7.91
CA ILE A 86 17.77 -7.38 7.24
C ILE A 86 18.49 -6.11 6.86
N TYR A 87 18.46 -5.76 5.58
CA TYR A 87 18.95 -4.46 5.15
C TYR A 87 17.90 -3.41 5.49
N CYS A 88 18.28 -2.35 6.19
CA CYS A 88 17.36 -1.25 6.46
C CYS A 88 18.07 0.09 6.54
N GLN A 89 17.53 1.07 5.85
CA GLN A 89 17.87 2.49 5.97
C GLN A 89 16.72 3.20 6.69
N ALA A 90 16.66 3.04 8.01
CA ALA A 90 15.68 3.71 8.88
C ALA A 90 16.40 4.44 10.00
N GLU A 91 15.90 5.60 10.39
CA GLU A 91 16.41 6.36 11.53
C GLU A 91 15.91 5.78 12.86
N LYS A 92 14.66 5.30 12.88
CA LYS A 92 13.96 4.86 14.09
C LYS A 92 13.80 3.34 14.13
N ILE A 93 14.72 2.70 14.84
CA ILE A 93 14.75 1.24 15.03
C ILE A 93 14.58 0.94 16.52
N GLU A 94 13.56 0.14 16.84
CA GLU A 94 13.34 -0.39 18.19
C GLU A 94 13.85 -1.84 18.27
N GLN A 95 13.72 -2.48 19.44
CA GLN A 95 14.27 -3.82 19.67
C GLN A 95 13.64 -4.91 18.78
N PHE A 96 12.36 -4.78 18.44
CA PHE A 96 11.59 -5.81 17.73
C PHE A 96 10.87 -5.31 16.48
N ASN A 97 10.85 -4.00 16.27
CA ASN A 97 10.13 -3.34 15.18
C ASN A 97 10.92 -2.16 14.62
N ILE A 98 10.64 -1.87 13.36
CA ILE A 98 11.08 -0.66 12.67
C ILE A 98 9.87 0.25 12.60
N ILE A 99 10.03 1.51 12.99
CA ILE A 99 8.98 2.51 12.84
C ILE A 99 8.99 2.96 11.38
N LEU A 100 7.84 2.83 10.72
CA LEU A 100 7.63 3.25 9.33
C LEU A 100 7.08 4.66 9.31
N THR A 101 7.72 5.54 8.53
CA THR A 101 7.34 6.94 8.43
C THR A 101 6.86 7.32 7.03
N LEU A 102 6.09 8.41 6.92
CA LEU A 102 5.63 8.90 5.63
C LEU A 102 6.82 9.38 4.78
N GLY A 103 6.99 8.75 3.60
CA GLY A 103 8.01 9.12 2.62
C GLY A 103 7.57 10.24 1.69
N ASP A 104 8.03 10.19 0.44
CA ASP A 104 7.87 11.30 -0.53
C ASP A 104 6.74 11.10 -1.52
N GLN A 105 6.13 9.92 -1.56
CA GLN A 105 5.21 9.54 -2.61
C GLN A 105 3.85 9.11 -2.08
N TRP A 106 2.80 9.43 -2.83
CA TRP A 106 1.44 9.00 -2.54
C TRP A 106 0.56 8.89 -3.78
N ALA A 107 -0.52 8.13 -3.66
CA ALA A 107 -1.56 8.01 -4.68
C ALA A 107 -2.94 7.90 -4.02
N SER A 108 -3.95 8.55 -4.62
CA SER A 108 -5.34 8.43 -4.17
C SER A 108 -5.99 7.11 -4.56
N ASN A 109 -5.45 6.43 -5.57
CA ASN A 109 -5.89 5.13 -6.02
C ASN A 109 -4.72 4.47 -6.75
N VAL A 110 -4.28 3.30 -6.28
CA VAL A 110 -3.27 2.48 -6.96
C VAL A 110 -3.98 1.27 -7.52
N SER A 111 -3.91 1.10 -8.84
CA SER A 111 -4.47 -0.07 -9.52
C SER A 111 -3.36 -0.79 -10.28
N ARG A 112 -3.58 -2.06 -10.62
CA ARG A 112 -2.62 -2.81 -11.45
C ARG A 112 -2.39 -2.15 -12.82
N SER A 113 -3.39 -1.44 -13.34
CA SER A 113 -3.31 -0.74 -14.64
C SER A 113 -2.68 0.64 -14.55
N ASP A 114 -2.74 1.31 -13.39
CA ASP A 114 -2.10 2.60 -13.15
C ASP A 114 -1.40 2.60 -11.77
N PRO A 115 -0.14 2.14 -11.72
CA PRO A 115 0.65 2.12 -10.48
C PRO A 115 1.33 3.47 -10.21
N ALA A 116 0.87 4.56 -10.86
CA ALA A 116 1.53 5.85 -10.74
C ALA A 116 1.33 6.46 -9.34
N MET A 117 2.44 6.80 -8.72
CA MET A 117 2.46 7.61 -7.50
C MET A 117 2.99 9.02 -7.79
N PHE A 118 2.57 9.96 -6.95
CA PHE A 118 2.86 11.38 -7.07
C PHE A 118 3.74 11.83 -5.91
N MET A 119 4.66 12.76 -6.19
CA MET A 119 5.45 13.41 -5.15
C MET A 119 4.58 14.29 -4.24
N ILE A 120 4.97 14.35 -2.97
CA ILE A 120 4.41 15.26 -1.97
C ILE A 120 5.12 16.61 -2.10
N GLU A 121 4.49 17.58 -2.77
CA GLU A 121 5.09 18.92 -3.01
C GLU A 121 5.12 19.80 -1.76
N SER A 122 4.16 19.63 -0.83
CA SER A 122 3.93 20.52 0.31
C SER A 122 4.50 20.05 1.64
N GLY A 123 5.21 18.91 1.67
CA GLY A 123 5.66 18.27 2.91
C GLY A 123 4.54 17.64 3.76
N GLU A 124 3.29 17.68 3.30
CA GLU A 124 2.14 17.06 3.94
C GLU A 124 1.11 16.57 2.91
N ILE A 125 0.33 15.56 3.29
CA ILE A 125 -0.82 15.07 2.53
C ILE A 125 -2.11 15.27 3.33
N SER A 126 -3.21 15.54 2.63
CA SER A 126 -4.54 15.66 3.24
C SER A 126 -5.43 14.50 2.79
N ILE A 127 -5.85 13.67 3.74
CA ILE A 127 -6.72 12.51 3.52
C ILE A 127 -8.15 12.92 3.86
N GLN A 128 -9.02 12.83 2.86
CA GLN A 128 -10.42 13.21 3.03
C GLN A 128 -11.17 12.22 3.94
N PRO A 129 -12.24 12.68 4.62
CA PRO A 129 -13.08 11.80 5.43
C PRO A 129 -13.55 10.57 4.64
N GLN A 130 -13.51 9.39 5.26
CA GLN A 130 -14.00 8.14 4.66
C GLN A 130 -13.34 7.80 3.31
N THR A 131 -12.09 8.20 3.11
CA THR A 131 -11.31 7.86 1.92
C THR A 131 -10.02 7.15 2.28
N SER A 132 -9.46 6.45 1.30
CA SER A 132 -8.14 5.84 1.41
C SER A 132 -7.14 6.48 0.46
N VAL A 133 -5.87 6.39 0.84
CA VAL A 133 -4.71 6.75 0.03
C VAL A 133 -3.65 5.68 0.20
N VAL A 134 -2.83 5.49 -0.83
CA VAL A 134 -1.60 4.71 -0.75
C VAL A 134 -0.45 5.67 -0.57
N VAL A 135 0.44 5.38 0.38
CA VAL A 135 1.64 6.16 0.63
C VAL A 135 2.86 5.27 0.57
N GLU A 136 3.99 5.81 0.12
CA GLU A 136 5.29 5.18 0.24
C GLU A 136 5.92 5.53 1.59
N VAL A 137 6.56 4.55 2.24
CA VAL A 137 7.33 4.80 3.45
C VAL A 137 8.73 5.32 3.13
N GLN A 138 9.30 6.11 4.02
CA GLN A 138 10.65 6.65 3.83
C GLN A 138 11.72 5.54 3.86
N GLU A 139 11.52 4.53 4.70
CA GLU A 139 12.50 3.50 4.98
C GLU A 139 12.68 2.54 3.79
N LYS A 140 13.94 2.36 3.38
CA LYS A 140 14.30 1.33 2.40
C LYS A 140 14.62 0.03 3.12
N ILE A 141 13.92 -1.05 2.77
CA ILE A 141 13.99 -2.34 3.49
C ILE A 141 14.23 -3.46 2.49
N HIS A 142 15.24 -4.30 2.75
CA HIS A 142 15.38 -5.58 2.07
C HIS A 142 15.29 -6.75 3.05
N VAL A 143 14.46 -7.72 2.71
CA VAL A 143 14.11 -8.85 3.58
C VAL A 143 14.80 -10.12 3.07
N PRO A 144 15.55 -10.84 3.93
CA PRO A 144 16.23 -12.08 3.53
C PRO A 144 15.22 -13.22 3.29
N TYR A 145 15.69 -14.32 2.72
CA TYR A 145 14.82 -15.41 2.22
C TYR A 145 14.21 -16.30 3.32
N ASN A 146 14.64 -16.12 4.57
CA ASN A 146 14.19 -16.87 5.74
C ASN A 146 13.46 -15.98 6.77
N VAL A 147 12.98 -14.81 6.35
CA VAL A 147 12.28 -13.85 7.20
C VAL A 147 11.05 -13.32 6.49
N VAL A 148 9.95 -13.17 7.23
CA VAL A 148 8.72 -12.50 6.80
C VAL A 148 8.51 -11.27 7.68
N GLY A 149 8.14 -10.15 7.06
CA GLY A 149 7.74 -8.95 7.79
C GLY A 149 6.23 -8.89 8.00
N ILE A 150 5.80 -8.35 9.14
CA ILE A 150 4.39 -8.07 9.46
C ILE A 150 4.26 -6.61 9.83
N ILE A 151 3.37 -5.91 9.12
CA ILE A 151 3.06 -4.51 9.37
C ILE A 151 1.91 -4.45 10.37
N SER A 152 2.13 -3.72 11.45
CA SER A 152 1.15 -3.42 12.48
C SER A 152 0.91 -1.92 12.56
N GLN A 153 -0.33 -1.52 12.81
CA GLN A 153 -0.69 -0.11 12.99
C GLN A 153 -0.08 0.48 14.27
N LYS A 154 0.28 1.76 14.23
CA LYS A 154 0.65 2.49 15.44
C LYS A 154 -0.62 2.83 16.23
N GLY A 155 -0.60 2.58 17.54
CA GLY A 155 -1.76 2.83 18.40
C GLY A 155 -2.24 4.29 18.36
N SER A 156 -1.32 5.26 18.36
CA SER A 156 -1.66 6.69 18.28
C SER A 156 -2.33 7.06 16.94
N ALA A 157 -1.84 6.54 15.82
CA ALA A 157 -2.41 6.81 14.50
C ALA A 157 -3.90 6.40 14.42
N PHE A 158 -4.26 5.28 15.07
CA PHE A 158 -5.66 4.85 15.13
C PHE A 158 -6.47 5.59 16.21
N LEU A 159 -5.97 5.67 17.44
CA LEU A 159 -6.75 6.17 18.57
C LEU A 159 -6.89 7.70 18.61
N GLU A 160 -5.86 8.43 18.17
CA GLU A 160 -5.83 9.90 18.19
C GLU A 160 -6.27 10.48 16.84
N ASP A 161 -5.81 9.86 15.75
CA ASP A 161 -6.07 10.38 14.41
C ASP A 161 -7.18 9.66 13.63
N GLY A 162 -7.66 8.51 14.12
CA GLY A 162 -8.65 7.71 13.40
C GLY A 162 -8.16 7.26 12.02
N LEU A 163 -6.84 7.16 11.84
CA LEU A 163 -6.21 6.65 10.64
C LEU A 163 -5.98 5.15 10.80
N ILE A 164 -6.56 4.38 9.89
CA ILE A 164 -6.40 2.92 9.84
C ILE A 164 -5.34 2.60 8.80
N VAL A 165 -4.26 1.96 9.22
CA VAL A 165 -3.25 1.42 8.31
C VAL A 165 -3.59 -0.04 8.04
N ALA A 166 -3.74 -0.40 6.77
CA ALA A 166 -4.02 -1.78 6.40
C ALA A 166 -2.85 -2.69 6.85
N ALA A 167 -3.17 -3.73 7.62
CA ALA A 167 -2.21 -4.74 7.99
C ALA A 167 -1.67 -5.43 6.73
N GLY A 168 -0.36 -5.62 6.68
CA GLY A 168 0.34 -6.13 5.51
C GLY A 168 1.37 -7.18 5.89
N LYS A 169 1.66 -8.06 4.93
CA LYS A 169 2.78 -8.99 4.98
C LYS A 169 3.86 -8.48 4.03
N VAL A 170 5.10 -8.48 4.50
CA VAL A 170 6.28 -8.26 3.66
C VAL A 170 6.89 -9.61 3.34
N ASP A 171 6.90 -9.95 2.06
CA ASP A 171 7.40 -11.24 1.61
C ASP A 171 8.93 -11.36 1.75
N PRO A 172 9.45 -12.58 1.94
CA PRO A 172 10.88 -12.83 1.82
C PRO A 172 11.36 -12.40 0.42
N SER A 173 12.61 -11.93 0.31
CA SER A 173 13.16 -11.34 -0.92
C SER A 173 12.63 -9.95 -1.28
N PHE A 174 11.73 -9.34 -0.49
CA PHE A 174 11.32 -7.96 -0.73
C PHE A 174 12.54 -7.03 -0.71
N SER A 175 12.56 -6.06 -1.62
CA SER A 175 13.63 -5.07 -1.73
C SER A 175 13.08 -3.75 -2.27
N GLY A 176 12.99 -2.73 -1.42
CA GLY A 176 12.55 -1.40 -1.83
C GLY A 176 11.88 -0.62 -0.71
N HIS A 177 11.01 0.31 -1.10
CA HIS A 177 10.16 1.07 -0.19
C HIS A 177 8.79 0.40 -0.09
N LEU A 178 8.27 0.25 1.13
CA LEU A 178 6.94 -0.31 1.33
C LEU A 178 5.85 0.69 0.97
N GLN A 179 4.73 0.17 0.48
CA GLN A 179 3.54 0.96 0.22
C GLN A 179 2.45 0.58 1.21
N LEU A 180 1.90 1.58 1.90
CA LEU A 180 0.87 1.41 2.92
C LEU A 180 -0.44 2.01 2.43
N LEU A 181 -1.52 1.25 2.58
CA LEU A 181 -2.88 1.76 2.40
C LEU A 181 -3.36 2.36 3.73
N ILE A 182 -3.64 3.65 3.73
CA ILE A 182 -4.16 4.39 4.88
C ILE A 182 -5.61 4.75 4.59
N PHE A 183 -6.51 4.50 5.53
CA PHE A 183 -7.92 4.87 5.47
C PHE A 183 -8.27 5.84 6.60
N ASN A 184 -8.88 6.98 6.26
CA ASN A 184 -9.38 7.92 7.24
C ASN A 184 -10.79 7.52 7.68
N SER A 185 -10.88 6.94 8.87
CA SER A 185 -12.16 6.51 9.45
C SER A 185 -12.97 7.65 10.10
N THR A 186 -12.40 8.85 10.20
CA THR A 186 -13.06 10.00 10.81
C THR A 186 -13.96 10.74 9.83
N ARG A 187 -14.71 11.73 10.34
CA ARG A 187 -15.52 12.66 9.53
C ARG A 187 -14.76 13.95 9.18
N LEU A 188 -13.49 14.07 9.58
CA LEU A 188 -12.67 15.26 9.39
C LEU A 188 -11.51 14.96 8.44
N THR A 189 -11.09 15.94 7.66
CA THR A 189 -9.88 15.82 6.85
C THR A 189 -8.68 15.71 7.79
N LYS A 190 -7.87 14.66 7.62
CA LYS A 190 -6.65 14.45 8.40
C LYS A 190 -5.43 14.79 7.56
N LYS A 191 -4.47 15.46 8.18
CA LYS A 191 -3.20 15.84 7.56
C LYS A 191 -2.10 14.99 8.15
N ILE A 192 -1.25 14.46 7.30
CA ILE A 192 -0.06 13.69 7.70
C ILE A 192 1.15 14.38 7.09
N LYS A 193 2.17 14.64 7.90
CA LYS A 193 3.43 15.27 7.48
C LYS A 193 4.47 14.22 7.09
N GLN A 194 5.37 14.59 6.18
CA GLN A 194 6.52 13.74 5.88
C GLN A 194 7.33 13.46 7.14
N GLY A 195 7.83 12.23 7.28
CA GLY A 195 8.53 11.75 8.48
C GLY A 195 7.61 11.43 9.68
N GLU A 196 6.30 11.64 9.55
CA GLU A 196 5.34 11.24 10.58
C GLU A 196 5.21 9.71 10.65
N GLU A 197 5.11 9.18 11.86
CA GLU A 197 5.13 7.74 12.13
C GLU A 197 3.76 7.12 11.84
N LEU A 198 3.73 6.19 10.89
CA LEU A 198 2.50 5.56 10.39
C LEU A 198 2.24 4.20 11.03
N ALA A 199 3.27 3.35 11.07
CA ALA A 199 3.13 1.94 11.38
C ALA A 199 4.42 1.35 11.94
N ASN A 200 4.34 0.11 12.41
CA ASN A 200 5.44 -0.68 12.91
C ASN A 200 5.64 -1.91 12.03
N LEU A 201 6.89 -2.20 11.66
CA LEU A 201 7.27 -3.41 10.93
C LEU A 201 8.03 -4.36 11.86
N MET A 202 7.44 -5.52 12.13
CA MET A 202 8.07 -6.60 12.89
C MET A 202 8.48 -7.74 11.96
N PHE A 203 9.43 -8.56 12.41
CA PHE A 203 9.94 -9.67 11.60
C PHE A 203 9.82 -11.01 12.32
N ILE A 204 9.45 -12.02 11.54
CA ILE A 204 9.32 -13.41 11.99
C ILE A 204 10.26 -14.26 11.15
N ARG A 205 11.14 -15.01 11.81
CA ARG A 205 12.00 -15.99 11.16
C ARG A 205 11.20 -17.22 10.77
N THR A 206 11.33 -17.63 9.53
CA THR A 206 10.76 -18.87 9.01
C THR A 206 11.64 -20.06 9.36
N ASP A 207 11.06 -21.26 9.30
CA ASP A 207 11.76 -22.51 9.52
C ASP A 207 12.67 -22.93 8.37
N SER A 208 12.44 -22.37 7.19
CA SER A 208 13.09 -22.71 5.95
C SER A 208 13.46 -21.45 5.16
N THR A 209 14.62 -21.50 4.52
CA THR A 209 15.07 -20.47 3.57
C THR A 209 14.42 -20.74 2.22
N ILE A 210 13.66 -19.78 1.70
CA ILE A 210 12.98 -19.93 0.43
C ILE A 210 13.97 -19.73 -0.74
N LYS A 211 13.78 -20.46 -1.84
CA LYS A 211 14.63 -20.32 -3.03
C LYS A 211 14.30 -19.01 -3.77
N ALA A 212 15.35 -18.28 -4.16
CA ALA A 212 15.25 -16.99 -4.86
C ALA A 212 14.35 -17.02 -6.11
N SER A 213 14.29 -18.16 -6.82
CA SER A 213 13.50 -18.32 -8.05
C SER A 213 11.98 -18.19 -7.85
N LEU A 214 11.49 -18.24 -6.61
CA LEU A 214 10.06 -18.17 -6.31
C LEU A 214 9.53 -16.73 -6.21
N PHE A 215 10.41 -15.73 -6.06
CA PHE A 215 10.02 -14.33 -5.81
C PHE A 215 10.67 -13.38 -6.80
N GLN A 216 10.35 -13.53 -8.09
CA GLN A 216 10.65 -12.50 -9.08
C GLN A 216 9.48 -11.49 -9.14
N HIS A 217 9.29 -10.75 -8.05
CA HIS A 217 8.27 -9.71 -7.97
C HIS A 217 8.93 -8.37 -7.66
N GLN A 218 9.43 -7.70 -8.71
CA GLN A 218 9.84 -6.29 -8.60
C GLN A 218 8.59 -5.44 -8.69
N GLN A 219 8.09 -4.95 -7.55
CA GLN A 219 7.11 -3.87 -7.54
C GLN A 219 7.84 -2.54 -7.83
N SER A 220 8.11 -2.28 -9.09
CA SER A 220 8.55 -0.96 -9.53
C SER A 220 7.30 -0.09 -9.74
N ALA A 221 6.94 0.72 -8.75
CA ALA A 221 6.00 1.81 -8.99
C ALA A 221 6.60 2.75 -10.04
N LYS A 222 5.83 3.06 -11.08
CA LYS A 222 6.28 3.99 -12.13
C LYS A 222 6.04 5.41 -11.65
N PHE A 223 7.11 6.19 -11.59
CA PHE A 223 7.07 7.59 -11.21
C PHE A 223 6.29 8.44 -12.22
N LYS A 224 5.47 9.38 -11.74
CA LYS A 224 4.83 10.39 -12.58
C LYS A 224 4.80 11.74 -11.87
N GLU A 225 5.61 12.68 -12.33
CA GLU A 225 5.50 14.07 -11.87
C GLU A 225 4.10 14.61 -12.19
N ARG A 226 3.50 15.31 -11.21
CA ARG A 226 2.28 16.07 -11.46
C ARG A 226 2.62 17.27 -12.33
N GLY A 227 2.53 17.10 -13.65
CA GLY A 227 2.56 18.26 -14.56
C GLY A 227 1.49 19.27 -14.14
N ARG A 228 1.84 20.57 -14.06
CA ARG A 228 0.92 21.67 -13.68
C ARG A 228 -0.39 21.67 -14.48
N PHE A 229 -0.32 21.26 -15.75
CA PHE A 229 -1.47 21.14 -16.65
C PHE A 229 -2.42 19.97 -16.31
N SER A 230 -1.96 18.94 -15.59
CA SER A 230 -2.83 17.82 -15.20
C SER A 230 -3.93 18.22 -14.21
N ARG A 231 -3.69 19.26 -13.41
CA ARG A 231 -4.66 19.82 -12.46
C ARG A 231 -5.79 20.55 -13.21
N ILE A 232 -5.43 21.27 -14.26
CA ILE A 232 -6.36 21.96 -15.15
C ILE A 232 -7.20 20.93 -15.90
N ILE A 233 -6.55 19.99 -16.61
CA ILE A 233 -7.26 18.95 -17.38
C ILE A 233 -8.25 18.19 -16.49
N ARG A 234 -7.88 17.83 -15.26
CA ARG A 234 -8.77 17.11 -14.34
C ARG A 234 -9.95 17.96 -13.86
N PHE A 235 -9.78 19.27 -13.72
CA PHE A 235 -10.89 20.19 -13.45
C PHE A 235 -11.88 20.21 -14.62
N PHE A 236 -11.36 20.23 -15.85
CA PHE A 236 -12.19 20.14 -17.06
C PHE A 236 -12.83 18.74 -17.25
N SER A 237 -12.18 17.67 -16.84
CA SER A 237 -12.72 16.30 -16.99
C SER A 237 -13.71 15.89 -15.90
N ARG A 238 -13.89 16.69 -14.83
CA ARG A 238 -14.71 16.30 -13.67
C ARG A 238 -16.21 16.31 -13.96
N ASP A 239 -16.65 17.16 -14.88
CA ASP A 239 -18.03 17.19 -15.36
C ASP A 239 -18.11 17.66 -16.82
N PRO A 240 -18.54 16.79 -17.75
CA PRO A 240 -18.59 17.13 -19.19
C PRO A 240 -19.62 18.23 -19.51
N LYS A 241 -20.64 18.42 -18.66
CA LYS A 241 -21.66 19.45 -18.86
C LYS A 241 -21.16 20.85 -18.52
N TYR A 242 -20.41 20.99 -17.42
CA TYR A 242 -19.86 22.29 -17.01
C TYR A 242 -18.79 22.78 -17.98
N THR A 243 -17.98 21.88 -18.53
CA THR A 243 -16.96 22.25 -19.51
C THR A 243 -17.52 22.64 -20.85
N LEU A 244 -18.55 21.96 -21.33
CA LEU A 244 -19.26 22.36 -22.53
C LEU A 244 -19.80 23.80 -22.39
N ASN A 245 -20.46 24.10 -21.26
CA ASN A 245 -20.97 25.44 -20.98
C ASN A 245 -19.86 26.50 -20.92
N LEU A 246 -18.72 26.17 -20.31
CA LEU A 246 -17.59 27.11 -20.22
C LEU A 246 -16.98 27.40 -21.59
N ILE A 247 -16.85 26.40 -22.47
CA ILE A 247 -16.39 26.58 -23.85
C ILE A 247 -17.39 27.44 -24.64
N ILE A 248 -18.68 27.16 -24.52
CA ILE A 248 -19.73 27.96 -25.18
C ILE A 248 -19.67 29.42 -24.72
N THR A 249 -19.48 29.66 -23.41
CA THR A 249 -19.41 31.02 -22.84
C THR A 249 -18.18 31.79 -23.34
N ILE A 250 -17.02 31.13 -23.44
CA ILE A 250 -15.81 31.74 -24.00
C ILE A 250 -16.04 32.11 -25.48
N LEU A 251 -16.63 31.20 -26.26
CA LEU A 251 -16.93 31.45 -27.67
C LEU A 251 -17.93 32.58 -27.87
N THR A 252 -19.04 32.61 -27.11
CA THR A 252 -20.04 33.68 -27.23
C THR A 252 -19.47 35.03 -26.81
N SER A 253 -18.69 35.09 -25.72
CA SER A 253 -18.03 36.32 -25.29
C SER A 253 -17.03 36.84 -26.33
N GLY A 254 -16.27 35.94 -26.99
CA GLY A 254 -15.35 36.29 -28.05
C GLY A 254 -16.04 36.86 -29.28
N VAL A 255 -17.15 36.26 -29.71
CA VAL A 255 -17.96 36.77 -30.83
C VAL A 255 -18.55 38.14 -30.52
N VAL A 256 -19.08 38.33 -29.31
CA VAL A 256 -19.65 39.61 -28.86
C VAL A 256 -18.57 40.69 -28.83
N ALA A 257 -17.37 40.39 -28.31
CA ALA A 257 -16.24 41.31 -28.27
C ALA A 257 -15.78 41.73 -29.67
N VAL A 258 -15.64 40.77 -30.60
CA VAL A 258 -15.27 41.07 -31.99
C VAL A 258 -16.35 41.90 -32.68
N ALA A 259 -17.63 41.56 -32.48
CA ALA A 259 -18.74 42.34 -33.02
C ALA A 259 -18.75 43.77 -32.48
N THR A 260 -18.58 43.97 -31.16
CA THR A 260 -18.53 45.31 -30.57
C THR A 260 -17.35 46.13 -31.09
N ILE A 261 -16.16 45.56 -31.21
CA ILE A 261 -15.00 46.24 -31.81
C ILE A 261 -15.28 46.59 -33.28
N TYR A 262 -15.87 45.67 -34.04
CA TYR A 262 -16.23 45.89 -35.44
C TYR A 262 -17.25 47.02 -35.61
N PHE A 263 -18.31 47.05 -34.79
CA PHE A 263 -19.33 48.10 -34.85
C PHE A 263 -18.79 49.45 -34.38
N ALA A 264 -17.99 49.49 -33.31
CA ALA A 264 -17.37 50.72 -32.83
C ALA A 264 -16.44 51.37 -33.87
N ASN A 265 -15.70 50.55 -34.64
CA ASN A 265 -14.83 51.06 -35.71
C ASN A 265 -15.60 51.54 -36.96
N ARG A 266 -16.89 51.21 -37.10
CA ARG A 266 -17.69 51.53 -38.31
C ARG A 266 -18.60 52.75 -38.14
N THR A 267 -18.65 53.40 -36.98
CA THR A 267 -19.49 54.57 -36.71
C THR A 267 -18.77 55.94 -36.74
N PRO A 268 -18.08 56.38 -37.82
CA PRO A 268 -17.61 57.76 -37.90
C PRO A 268 -18.39 58.70 -38.84
N ILE A 269 -19.69 58.47 -39.17
CA ILE A 269 -20.33 59.22 -40.30
C ILE A 269 -21.68 59.90 -40.00
N LEU A 270 -22.32 59.71 -38.83
CA LEU A 270 -23.66 60.28 -38.58
C LEU A 270 -23.73 61.50 -37.66
N ASN A 271 -22.60 62.03 -37.17
CA ASN A 271 -22.62 63.20 -36.28
C ASN A 271 -22.52 64.55 -37.01
N ASP A 272 -22.13 64.58 -38.29
CA ASP A 272 -21.94 65.84 -39.04
C ASP A 272 -23.23 66.38 -39.69
N ARG A 273 -24.39 65.76 -39.49
CA ARG A 273 -25.65 66.15 -40.15
C ARG A 273 -26.66 66.88 -39.25
N VAL A 274 -26.36 67.09 -37.97
CA VAL A 274 -27.30 67.76 -37.04
C VAL A 274 -27.09 69.28 -36.98
N ASP A 275 -25.91 69.80 -37.33
CA ASP A 275 -25.62 71.24 -37.18
C ASP A 275 -26.17 72.14 -38.30
N ILE A 276 -26.65 71.59 -39.43
CA ILE A 276 -27.13 72.43 -40.57
C ILE A 276 -28.58 72.91 -40.38
N LYS A 277 -29.35 72.35 -39.44
CA LYS A 277 -30.78 72.66 -39.31
C LYS A 277 -31.13 73.83 -38.39
N THR A 278 -30.17 74.34 -37.61
CA THR A 278 -30.42 75.45 -36.67
C THR A 278 -30.12 76.84 -37.24
N GLU A 279 -29.57 76.94 -38.45
CA GLU A 279 -29.19 78.24 -39.05
C GLU A 279 -30.21 78.77 -40.06
N ILE A 280 -31.19 77.97 -40.49
CA ILE A 280 -32.19 78.38 -41.50
C ILE A 280 -33.45 79.00 -40.87
N ASP A 281 -33.71 78.78 -39.58
CA ASP A 281 -34.91 79.31 -38.90
C ASP A 281 -34.74 80.72 -38.31
N ALA A 282 -33.56 81.36 -38.46
CA ALA A 282 -33.27 82.68 -37.88
C ALA A 282 -33.53 83.88 -38.82
N GLU A 283 -33.71 83.71 -40.13
CA GLU A 283 -33.89 84.83 -41.09
C GLU A 283 -35.35 85.10 -41.53
N GLY A 284 -36.33 84.36 -41.02
CA GLY A 284 -37.73 84.43 -41.50
C GLY A 284 -38.66 85.44 -40.81
N SER A 285 -38.18 86.36 -39.97
CA SER A 285 -39.03 87.29 -39.20
C SER A 285 -38.58 88.75 -39.33
N SER A 286 -38.64 89.30 -40.54
CA SER A 286 -38.71 90.75 -40.77
C SER A 286 -39.21 91.02 -42.19
N LYS A 287 -40.52 91.22 -42.33
CA LYS A 287 -41.18 92.15 -43.26
C LYS A 287 -42.70 92.04 -43.15
#